data_AF-A0A9D4WVH3-F1
#
_entry.id   AF-A0A9D4WVH3-F1
#
_cell.length_a   1.000
_cell.length_b   1.000
_cell.length_c   1.000
_cell.angle_alpha   90.00
_cell.angle_beta   90.00
_cell.angle_gamma   90.00
#
_symmetry.space_group_name_H-M   'P 1'
#
loop_
_entity.id
_entity.type
_entity.pdbx_description
1 polymer ?
#
loop_
_entity_poly.entity_id
_entity_poly.type
_entity_poly.pdbx_seq_one_letter_code
_entity_poly.pdbx_strand_id
1 'polypeptide(L)'
;MVFDGCFLLELLICESKYDSELPIPFNGISPGIEVKQMDYVISDLMLLDNQIPIYILEILFENLLGSSPQMRELIQNLALPVFGFSLKLMVKSTFHFLDIAYSYMEMGWIDKKIEENVKDNKLTMQNQNLNRCATRLKAVGITIQLLDINKNFISTTEFNKSRRILKIPKLVIERTTEALWRSFIAWEHHKKKLKIGSSSVVDRRSICTSSAILFSDLICCTGDVQLLKDKGIIVDKSEKSNRDLVAFFHSIAKGVDRDIIDSNHIAMFNAMNTISSANYATKVFILLHHYFCKVLDWCYNVHTFFKRGYNFAFTIAGFLTLIQTCYAIVAYHFPKKQ
;
A
#
# COMPACT_ATOMS: atom_id res chain seq x y z
N MET A 1 25.29 -10.16 -10.15
CA MET A 1 25.37 -8.67 -10.14
C MET A 1 25.80 -8.09 -11.48
N VAL A 2 26.99 -8.40 -12.04
CA VAL A 2 27.38 -7.82 -13.34
C VAL A 2 26.52 -8.33 -14.49
N PHE A 3 26.24 -9.64 -14.56
CA PHE A 3 25.32 -10.21 -15.54
C PHE A 3 23.93 -9.57 -15.48
N ASP A 4 23.38 -9.43 -14.27
CA ASP A 4 22.08 -8.79 -14.07
C ASP A 4 22.14 -7.29 -14.45
N GLY A 5 23.26 -6.62 -14.19
CA GLY A 5 23.52 -5.26 -14.66
C GLY A 5 23.58 -5.14 -16.18
N CYS A 6 24.18 -6.10 -16.88
CA CYS A 6 24.17 -6.15 -18.35
C CYS A 6 22.76 -6.40 -18.91
N PHE A 7 21.98 -7.27 -18.28
CA PHE A 7 20.57 -7.46 -18.62
C PHE A 7 19.79 -6.15 -18.48
N LEU A 8 19.96 -5.45 -17.35
CA LEU A 8 19.32 -4.15 -17.14
C LEU A 8 19.80 -3.07 -18.12
N LEU A 9 21.09 -3.05 -18.45
CA LEU A 9 21.67 -2.15 -19.44
C LEU A 9 21.00 -2.34 -20.81
N GLU A 10 20.93 -3.59 -21.28
CA GLU A 10 20.27 -3.95 -22.53
C GLU A 10 18.79 -3.56 -22.47
N LEU A 11 18.10 -3.91 -21.39
CA LEU A 11 16.70 -3.53 -21.17
C LEU A 11 16.51 -2.01 -21.26
N LEU A 12 17.38 -1.20 -20.65
CA LEU A 12 17.26 0.26 -20.71
C LEU A 12 17.57 0.84 -22.11
N ILE A 13 18.46 0.22 -22.88
CA ILE A 13 18.86 0.67 -24.21
C ILE A 13 17.81 0.32 -25.27
N CYS A 14 17.18 -0.84 -25.19
CA CYS A 14 16.17 -1.29 -26.17
C CYS A 14 15.07 -0.23 -26.34
N GLU A 15 14.69 0.11 -27.58
CA GLU A 15 13.70 1.17 -27.89
C GLU A 15 14.07 2.59 -27.40
N SER A 16 15.28 2.79 -26.89
CA SER A 16 15.80 4.13 -26.61
C SER A 16 16.50 4.70 -27.85
N LYS A 17 16.83 6.00 -27.82
CA LYS A 17 17.65 6.63 -28.89
C LYS A 17 19.01 5.93 -29.11
N TYR A 18 19.53 5.21 -28.11
CA TYR A 18 20.82 4.52 -28.18
C TYR A 18 20.74 3.17 -28.87
N ASP A 19 19.54 2.62 -29.06
CA ASP A 19 19.32 1.33 -29.74
C ASP A 19 19.83 1.37 -31.19
N SER A 20 19.72 2.53 -31.85
CA SER A 20 20.25 2.76 -33.20
C SER A 20 21.73 3.17 -33.23
N GLU A 21 22.27 3.69 -32.13
CA GLU A 21 23.65 4.20 -32.05
C GLU A 21 24.65 3.11 -31.65
N LEU A 22 24.18 2.09 -30.92
CA LEU A 22 24.96 0.96 -30.46
C LEU A 22 24.66 -0.26 -31.34
N PRO A 23 25.64 -0.81 -32.09
CA PRO A 23 25.43 -2.03 -32.85
C PRO A 23 25.28 -3.20 -31.87
N ILE A 24 24.06 -3.49 -31.44
CA ILE A 24 23.77 -4.73 -30.71
C ILE A 24 23.99 -5.87 -31.73
N PRO A 25 24.86 -6.86 -31.45
CA PRO A 25 25.21 -7.92 -32.40
C PRO A 25 24.07 -8.92 -32.67
N PHE A 26 22.83 -8.58 -32.32
CA PHE A 26 21.66 -9.39 -32.57
C PHE A 26 21.18 -9.18 -34.01
N ASN A 27 21.22 -10.24 -34.83
CA ASN A 27 20.54 -10.29 -36.11
C ASN A 27 19.02 -10.46 -35.87
N GLY A 28 18.34 -9.43 -35.38
CA GLY A 28 16.90 -9.48 -35.11
C GLY A 28 16.40 -8.36 -34.17
N ILE A 29 15.11 -8.42 -33.84
CA ILE A 29 14.50 -7.56 -32.81
C ILE A 29 15.07 -7.98 -31.45
N SER A 30 15.50 -7.02 -30.63
CA SER A 30 16.03 -7.34 -29.29
C SER A 30 14.96 -8.05 -28.44
N PRO A 31 15.30 -9.18 -27.77
CA PRO A 31 14.43 -9.83 -26.80
C PRO A 31 13.97 -8.89 -25.68
N GLY A 32 14.76 -7.84 -25.40
CA GLY A 32 14.42 -6.82 -24.39
C GLY A 32 13.08 -6.13 -24.64
N ILE A 33 12.64 -6.01 -25.90
CA ILE A 33 11.34 -5.39 -26.25
C ILE A 33 10.18 -6.23 -25.73
N GLU A 34 10.22 -7.55 -25.96
CA GLU A 34 9.20 -8.47 -25.47
C GLU A 34 9.21 -8.53 -23.93
N VAL A 35 10.41 -8.57 -23.36
CA VAL A 35 10.62 -8.61 -21.90
C VAL A 35 10.06 -7.36 -21.20
N LYS A 36 10.14 -6.17 -21.80
CA LYS A 36 9.54 -4.94 -21.24
C LYS A 36 8.02 -4.99 -21.14
N GLN A 37 7.37 -5.75 -22.00
CA GLN A 37 5.90 -5.87 -22.03
C GLN A 37 5.38 -6.87 -21.00
N MET A 38 6.28 -7.59 -20.32
CA MET A 38 5.92 -8.60 -19.33
C MET A 38 5.74 -7.97 -17.94
N ASP A 39 4.48 -7.82 -17.50
CA ASP A 39 4.12 -7.25 -16.20
C ASP A 39 4.87 -7.88 -15.01
N TYR A 40 5.15 -9.18 -15.08
CA TYR A 40 5.86 -9.89 -14.02
C TYR A 40 7.34 -9.50 -13.94
N VAL A 41 7.99 -9.20 -15.07
CA VAL A 41 9.38 -8.71 -15.10
C VAL A 41 9.43 -7.33 -14.48
N ILE A 42 8.55 -6.42 -14.92
CA ILE A 42 8.49 -5.06 -14.39
C ILE A 42 8.20 -5.07 -12.88
N SER A 43 7.28 -5.93 -12.44
CA SER A 43 7.00 -6.12 -11.01
C SER A 43 8.20 -6.64 -10.24
N ASP A 44 8.97 -7.57 -10.81
CA ASP A 44 10.13 -8.18 -10.18
C ASP A 44 11.29 -7.19 -10.03
N LEU A 45 11.55 -6.37 -11.06
CA LEU A 45 12.51 -5.26 -11.03
C LEU A 45 12.20 -4.20 -9.95
N MET A 46 10.95 -4.19 -9.49
CA MET A 46 10.42 -3.29 -8.48
C MET A 46 10.32 -3.92 -7.09
N LEU A 47 10.72 -5.18 -6.91
CA LEU A 47 10.80 -5.80 -5.59
C LEU A 47 12.04 -5.32 -4.85
N LEU A 48 11.87 -4.96 -3.57
CA LEU A 48 13.00 -4.49 -2.76
C LEU A 48 14.15 -5.53 -2.67
N ASP A 49 13.82 -6.82 -2.68
CA ASP A 49 14.80 -7.91 -2.62
C ASP A 49 15.57 -8.10 -3.94
N ASN A 50 15.05 -7.59 -5.06
CA ASN A 50 15.67 -7.69 -6.38
C ASN A 50 16.21 -6.34 -6.89
N GLN A 51 16.85 -5.58 -6.01
CA GLN A 51 17.40 -4.26 -6.35
C GLN A 51 18.88 -4.32 -6.69
N ILE A 52 19.23 -3.76 -7.86
CA ILE A 52 20.61 -3.54 -8.29
C ILE A 52 20.97 -2.07 -8.06
N PRO A 53 22.10 -1.78 -7.39
CA PRO A 53 22.56 -0.41 -7.22
C PRO A 53 22.80 0.27 -8.58
N ILE A 54 22.25 1.48 -8.77
CA ILE A 54 22.40 2.26 -10.00
C ILE A 54 23.87 2.54 -10.34
N TYR A 55 24.75 2.59 -9.34
CA TYR A 55 26.19 2.75 -9.58
C TYR A 55 26.80 1.63 -10.45
N ILE A 56 26.27 0.40 -10.37
CA ILE A 56 26.69 -0.68 -11.27
C ILE A 56 26.32 -0.33 -12.72
N LEU A 57 25.12 0.21 -12.93
CA LEU A 57 24.69 0.68 -14.25
C LEU A 57 25.51 1.89 -14.72
N GLU A 58 25.88 2.82 -13.84
CA GLU A 58 26.77 3.93 -14.19
C GLU A 58 28.09 3.41 -14.76
N ILE A 59 28.77 2.49 -14.06
CA ILE A 59 30.01 1.90 -14.56
C ILE A 59 29.81 1.23 -15.94
N LEU A 60 28.72 0.49 -16.11
CA LEU A 60 28.45 -0.21 -17.37
C LEU A 60 28.17 0.75 -18.53
N PHE A 61 27.34 1.78 -18.30
CA PHE A 61 27.07 2.80 -19.31
C PHE A 61 28.29 3.66 -19.61
N GLU A 62 29.11 4.00 -18.62
CA GLU A 62 30.35 4.78 -18.82
C GLU A 62 31.37 4.01 -19.66
N ASN A 63 31.47 2.70 -19.48
CA ASN A 63 32.32 1.85 -20.33
C ASN A 63 31.82 1.77 -21.77
N LEU A 64 30.50 1.91 -21.99
CA LEU A 64 29.87 1.80 -23.31
C LEU A 64 29.81 3.13 -24.07
N LEU A 65 29.47 4.22 -23.38
CA LEU A 65 29.19 5.54 -23.96
C LEU A 65 30.24 6.60 -23.60
N GLY A 66 31.17 6.29 -22.70
CA GLY A 66 32.11 7.24 -22.10
C GLY A 66 31.57 7.88 -20.82
N SER A 67 32.50 8.42 -20.03
CA SER A 67 32.21 9.08 -18.75
C SER A 67 31.37 10.35 -18.94
N SER A 68 30.30 10.52 -18.16
CA SER A 68 29.45 11.72 -18.19
C SER A 68 28.97 12.09 -16.78
N PRO A 69 29.03 13.38 -16.38
CA PRO A 69 28.51 13.83 -15.09
C PRO A 69 26.98 13.68 -14.98
N GLN A 70 26.28 13.46 -16.10
CA GLN A 70 24.82 13.28 -16.17
C GLN A 70 24.42 11.80 -16.30
N MET A 71 25.36 10.87 -16.12
CA MET A 71 25.09 9.44 -16.34
C MET A 71 23.92 8.91 -15.50
N ARG A 72 23.85 9.32 -14.23
CA ARG A 72 22.73 8.97 -13.36
C ARG A 72 21.38 9.45 -13.88
N GLU A 73 21.31 10.70 -14.30
CA GLU A 73 20.09 11.31 -14.84
C GLU A 73 19.66 10.60 -16.12
N LEU A 74 20.64 10.21 -16.96
CA LEU A 74 20.38 9.43 -18.15
C LEU A 74 19.73 8.08 -17.81
N ILE A 75 20.33 7.31 -16.90
CA ILE A 75 19.81 6.02 -16.45
C ILE A 75 18.41 6.17 -15.86
N GLN A 76 18.18 7.20 -15.04
CA GLN A 76 16.87 7.50 -14.48
C GLN A 76 15.82 7.75 -15.56
N ASN A 77 16.14 8.59 -16.54
CA ASN A 77 15.22 8.92 -17.64
C ASN A 77 14.96 7.74 -18.59
N LEU A 78 15.90 6.80 -18.72
CA LEU A 78 15.68 5.55 -19.46
C LEU A 78 14.82 4.55 -18.67
N ALA A 79 14.95 4.51 -17.34
CA ALA A 79 14.22 3.57 -16.49
C ALA A 79 12.75 3.96 -16.29
N LEU A 80 12.43 5.26 -16.25
CA LEU A 80 11.06 5.74 -16.03
C LEU A 80 10.03 5.18 -17.02
N PRO A 81 10.25 5.20 -18.36
CA PRO A 81 9.34 4.59 -19.32
C PRO A 81 9.14 3.08 -19.12
N VAL A 82 10.16 2.35 -18.66
CA VAL A 82 10.07 0.91 -18.37
C VAL A 82 9.04 0.64 -17.27
N PHE A 83 8.87 1.58 -16.34
CA PHE A 83 7.86 1.50 -15.27
C PHE A 83 6.53 2.21 -15.64
N GLY A 84 6.34 2.61 -16.90
CA GLY A 84 5.14 3.31 -17.36
C GLY A 84 5.04 4.79 -16.93
N PHE A 85 6.16 5.40 -16.53
CA PHE A 85 6.21 6.82 -16.18
C PHE A 85 6.64 7.68 -17.37
N SER A 86 5.92 8.78 -17.61
CA SER A 86 6.07 9.63 -18.81
C SER A 86 6.76 10.98 -18.58
N LEU A 87 6.98 11.39 -17.32
CA LEU A 87 7.66 12.66 -16.99
C LEU A 87 9.13 12.41 -16.65
N LYS A 88 9.99 13.40 -16.95
CA LYS A 88 11.39 13.37 -16.54
C LYS A 88 11.52 13.56 -15.03
N LEU A 89 12.42 12.80 -14.41
CA LEU A 89 12.75 12.96 -12.99
C LEU A 89 13.64 14.23 -12.85
N MET A 90 13.18 15.28 -12.18
CA MET A 90 14.10 16.31 -11.67
C MET A 90 14.99 15.70 -10.58
N VAL A 91 16.30 15.92 -10.71
CA VAL A 91 17.38 15.20 -10.02
C VAL A 91 17.08 14.96 -8.53
N LYS A 92 16.84 13.70 -8.19
CA LYS A 92 16.96 13.15 -6.84
C LYS A 92 18.07 12.11 -6.86
N SER A 93 18.87 12.06 -5.80
CA SER A 93 19.76 10.92 -5.58
C SER A 93 18.89 9.67 -5.36
N THR A 94 18.88 8.79 -6.37
CA THR A 94 18.21 7.49 -6.34
C THR A 94 19.26 6.41 -6.32
N PHE A 95 19.05 5.36 -5.53
CA PHE A 95 20.06 4.31 -5.34
C PHE A 95 19.83 3.07 -6.20
N HIS A 96 18.58 2.77 -6.56
CA HIS A 96 18.15 1.60 -7.33
C HIS A 96 16.79 1.90 -7.99
N PHE A 97 16.25 0.96 -8.77
CA PHE A 97 15.04 1.14 -9.58
C PHE A 97 13.77 1.41 -8.75
N LEU A 98 13.56 0.65 -7.68
CA LEU A 98 12.49 0.92 -6.73
C LEU A 98 12.57 2.35 -6.15
N ASP A 99 13.78 2.88 -5.93
CA ASP A 99 13.95 4.26 -5.48
C ASP A 99 13.71 5.30 -6.57
N ILE A 100 13.95 4.98 -7.84
CA ILE A 100 13.57 5.84 -8.98
C ILE A 100 12.05 5.99 -9.01
N ALA A 101 11.34 4.87 -9.04
CA ALA A 101 9.88 4.86 -9.05
C ALA A 101 9.29 5.52 -7.80
N TYR A 102 9.83 5.23 -6.61
CA TYR A 102 9.40 5.90 -5.38
C TYR A 102 9.67 7.40 -5.42
N SER A 103 10.86 7.82 -5.89
CA SER A 103 11.21 9.24 -5.98
C SER A 103 10.36 9.99 -7.01
N TYR A 104 9.94 9.32 -8.09
CA TYR A 104 8.96 9.82 -9.04
C TYR A 104 7.60 10.04 -8.37
N MET A 105 7.12 9.06 -7.62
CA MET A 105 5.89 9.19 -6.82
C MET A 105 6.00 10.34 -5.81
N GLU A 106 7.16 10.54 -5.22
CA GLU A 106 7.35 11.66 -4.30
C GLU A 106 7.40 13.02 -5.03
N MET A 107 7.85 13.09 -6.28
CA MET A 107 7.98 14.37 -6.99
C MET A 107 6.67 14.99 -7.50
N GLY A 108 5.63 14.18 -7.73
CA GLY A 108 4.29 14.69 -8.03
C GLY A 108 3.73 15.67 -6.97
N TRP A 109 4.41 15.79 -5.83
CA TRP A 109 4.08 16.64 -4.70
C TRP A 109 4.85 17.96 -4.60
N ILE A 110 6.03 18.08 -5.23
CA ILE A 110 6.91 19.25 -5.02
C ILE A 110 6.28 20.55 -5.56
N ASP A 111 5.32 20.46 -6.48
CA ASP A 111 4.58 21.63 -7.01
C ASP A 111 3.59 22.29 -6.03
N LYS A 112 3.28 21.67 -4.88
CA LYS A 112 2.53 22.33 -3.81
C LYS A 112 3.44 22.56 -2.61
N LYS A 113 4.20 23.65 -2.64
CA LYS A 113 4.66 24.31 -1.41
C LYS A 113 3.43 24.62 -0.56
N ILE A 114 3.18 23.80 0.45
CA ILE A 114 2.38 24.19 1.59
C ILE A 114 3.30 25.07 2.42
N GLU A 115 2.92 26.33 2.63
CA GLU A 115 3.56 27.22 3.57
C GLU A 115 3.55 26.56 4.96
N GLU A 116 4.72 26.12 5.40
CA GLU A 116 4.94 25.56 6.72
C GLU A 116 4.88 26.68 7.76
N ASN A 117 3.76 26.75 8.48
CA ASN A 117 3.71 27.31 9.82
C ASN A 117 3.21 26.20 10.76
N VAL A 118 4.02 25.16 10.94
CA VAL A 118 3.80 24.18 12.01
C VAL A 118 4.83 24.48 13.09
N LYS A 119 4.37 25.13 14.17
CA LYS A 119 5.13 25.20 15.41
C LYS A 119 5.25 23.77 15.95
N ASP A 120 6.49 23.32 16.14
CA ASP A 120 6.83 22.12 16.89
C ASP A 120 6.36 22.28 18.35
N ASN A 121 5.10 21.94 18.59
CA ASN A 121 4.66 21.59 19.91
C ASN A 121 4.99 20.11 20.09
N LYS A 122 5.78 19.77 21.11
CA LYS A 122 5.92 18.38 21.60
C LYS A 122 4.51 17.81 21.83
N LEU A 123 4.02 17.01 20.90
CA LEU A 123 2.70 16.40 20.97
C LEU A 123 2.77 15.22 21.96
N THR A 124 2.14 15.41 23.12
CA THR A 124 1.73 14.36 24.06
C THR A 124 1.15 13.17 23.32
N MET A 125 1.60 11.94 23.63
CA MET A 125 1.14 10.65 23.06
C MET A 125 -0.23 10.73 22.36
N GLN A 126 -0.22 11.06 21.08
CA GLN A 126 -1.44 11.19 20.29
C GLN A 126 -1.78 9.82 19.71
N ASN A 127 -3.08 9.51 19.66
CA ASN A 127 -3.54 8.26 19.08
C ASN A 127 -3.25 8.25 17.58
N GLN A 128 -2.30 7.42 17.15
CA GLN A 128 -1.88 7.27 15.75
C GLN A 128 -2.90 6.50 14.90
N ASN A 129 -4.03 6.09 15.48
CA ASN A 129 -5.03 5.27 14.82
C ASN A 129 -6.26 6.08 14.43
N LEU A 130 -6.75 5.81 13.22
CA LEU A 130 -8.09 6.25 12.84
C LEU A 130 -9.10 5.25 13.43
N ASN A 131 -9.84 5.66 14.44
CA ASN A 131 -10.71 4.78 15.20
C ASN A 131 -12.08 4.54 14.53
N ARG A 132 -12.22 4.93 13.25
CA ARG A 132 -13.50 4.96 12.52
C ARG A 132 -13.29 4.49 11.08
N CYS A 133 -13.94 3.38 10.74
CA CYS A 133 -14.03 2.91 9.36
C CYS A 133 -14.85 3.87 8.47
N ALA A 134 -14.80 3.67 7.16
CA ALA A 134 -15.43 4.52 6.16
C ALA A 134 -16.94 4.73 6.42
N THR A 135 -17.67 3.66 6.76
CA THR A 135 -19.09 3.76 7.11
C THR A 135 -19.32 4.57 8.40
N ARG A 136 -18.45 4.42 9.40
CA ARG A 136 -18.52 5.19 10.66
C ARG A 136 -18.16 6.66 10.47
N LEU A 137 -17.25 6.98 9.54
CA LEU A 137 -17.00 8.37 9.12
C LEU A 137 -18.23 8.97 8.44
N LYS A 138 -18.88 8.23 7.54
CA LYS A 138 -20.16 8.66 6.93
C LYS A 138 -21.24 8.89 7.99
N ALA A 139 -21.30 8.05 9.03
CA ALA A 139 -22.27 8.19 10.12
C ALA A 139 -22.12 9.48 10.95
N VAL A 140 -20.92 10.07 11.01
CA VAL A 140 -20.68 11.36 11.67
C VAL A 140 -20.79 12.57 10.72
N GLY A 141 -21.19 12.32 9.47
CA GLY A 141 -21.37 13.33 8.44
C GLY A 141 -20.10 13.69 7.67
N ILE A 142 -19.06 12.85 7.71
CA ILE A 142 -17.88 13.03 6.85
C ILE A 142 -18.19 12.41 5.48
N THR A 143 -18.09 13.22 4.44
CA THR A 143 -18.30 12.77 3.06
C THR A 143 -16.97 12.34 2.46
N ILE A 144 -16.90 11.06 2.06
CA ILE A 144 -15.74 10.52 1.36
C ILE A 144 -15.92 10.75 -0.14
N GLN A 145 -14.92 11.35 -0.77
CA GLN A 145 -14.91 11.71 -2.19
C GLN A 145 -13.64 11.20 -2.87
N LEU A 146 -13.76 10.90 -4.16
CA LEU A 146 -12.61 10.65 -5.02
C LEU A 146 -11.83 11.95 -5.19
N LEU A 147 -10.52 11.87 -5.00
CA LEU A 147 -9.60 12.93 -5.39
C LEU A 147 -9.30 12.77 -6.89
N ASP A 148 -10.03 13.52 -7.72
CA ASP A 148 -9.89 13.50 -9.18
C ASP A 148 -8.64 14.29 -9.59
N ILE A 149 -7.51 13.59 -9.65
CA ILE A 149 -6.26 14.12 -10.19
C ILE A 149 -5.85 13.14 -11.27
N ASN A 150 -5.68 13.63 -12.50
CA ASN A 150 -5.17 12.88 -13.67
C ASN A 150 -3.74 12.33 -13.51
N LYS A 151 -3.17 12.33 -12.29
CA LYS A 151 -1.86 11.79 -11.97
C LYS A 151 -2.06 10.47 -11.23
N ASN A 152 -1.73 9.37 -11.91
CA ASN A 152 -1.76 8.02 -11.37
C ASN A 152 -1.14 7.96 -9.97
N PHE A 153 -1.83 7.33 -9.01
CA PHE A 153 -1.33 6.86 -7.71
C PHE A 153 -0.77 7.90 -6.70
N ILE A 154 -0.66 9.18 -7.05
CA ILE A 154 0.27 10.09 -6.37
C ILE A 154 -0.45 11.33 -5.84
N SER A 155 -1.18 11.20 -4.74
CA SER A 155 -1.60 12.35 -3.93
C SER A 155 -1.93 11.92 -2.52
N THR A 156 -1.58 12.75 -1.54
CA THR A 156 -2.08 12.57 -0.17
C THR A 156 -3.59 12.61 -0.16
N THR A 157 -4.15 11.79 0.70
CA THR A 157 -5.48 12.03 1.24
C THR A 157 -5.57 13.45 1.81
N GLU A 158 -6.54 14.23 1.33
CA GLU A 158 -6.81 15.58 1.82
C GLU A 158 -8.06 15.56 2.70
N PHE A 159 -7.97 16.14 3.90
CA PHE A 159 -9.12 16.27 4.78
C PHE A 159 -9.46 17.73 5.04
N ASN A 160 -10.65 18.15 4.63
CA ASN A 160 -11.18 19.46 4.95
C ASN A 160 -12.11 19.35 6.16
N LYS A 161 -11.62 19.76 7.35
CA LYS A 161 -12.38 19.70 8.60
C LYS A 161 -13.65 20.56 8.57
N SER A 162 -13.58 21.76 8.00
CA SER A 162 -14.72 22.71 7.95
C SER A 162 -15.87 22.18 7.10
N ARG A 163 -15.56 21.59 5.95
CA ARG A 163 -16.55 21.00 5.04
C ARG A 163 -16.89 19.54 5.38
N ARG A 164 -16.15 18.91 6.30
CA ARG A 164 -16.21 17.48 6.61
C ARG A 164 -16.06 16.61 5.36
N ILE A 165 -15.11 16.94 4.48
CA ILE A 165 -14.85 16.20 3.24
C ILE A 165 -13.49 15.51 3.35
N LEU A 166 -13.48 14.19 3.15
CA LEU A 166 -12.28 13.37 3.03
C LEU A 166 -12.09 13.01 1.56
N LYS A 167 -11.07 13.56 0.91
CA LYS A 167 -10.72 13.24 -0.49
C LYS A 167 -9.61 12.20 -0.50
N ILE A 168 -9.86 11.05 -1.11
CA ILE A 168 -8.92 9.93 -1.18
C ILE A 168 -8.51 9.71 -2.65
N PRO A 169 -7.21 9.56 -2.96
CA PRO A 169 -6.76 9.23 -4.31
C PRO A 169 -7.33 7.88 -4.80
N LYS A 170 -7.46 7.76 -6.11
CA LYS A 170 -7.83 6.49 -6.76
C LYS A 170 -6.75 5.45 -6.50
N LEU A 171 -7.15 4.29 -6.02
CA LEU A 171 -6.33 3.11 -5.82
C LEU A 171 -6.77 2.01 -6.79
N VAL A 172 -5.90 1.70 -7.75
CA VAL A 172 -6.10 0.58 -8.67
C VAL A 172 -5.37 -0.64 -8.11
N ILE A 173 -6.10 -1.73 -7.92
CA ILE A 173 -5.56 -2.99 -7.39
C ILE A 173 -5.43 -3.98 -8.54
N GLU A 174 -4.19 -4.29 -8.88
CA GLU A 174 -3.77 -5.27 -9.86
C GLU A 174 -3.12 -6.47 -9.16
N ARG A 175 -2.71 -7.48 -9.93
CA ARG A 175 -2.10 -8.71 -9.38
C ARG A 175 -0.78 -8.41 -8.66
N THR A 176 0.00 -7.45 -9.17
CA THR A 176 1.33 -7.08 -8.67
C THR A 176 1.30 -6.01 -7.57
N THR A 177 0.15 -5.34 -7.36
CA THR A 177 0.02 -4.22 -6.42
C THR A 177 0.43 -4.57 -5.00
N GLU A 178 0.16 -5.79 -4.53
CA GLU A 178 0.53 -6.20 -3.16
C GLU A 178 2.04 -6.18 -2.94
N ALA A 179 2.77 -6.87 -3.81
CA ALA A 179 4.21 -7.02 -3.69
C ALA A 179 4.93 -5.68 -3.87
N LEU A 180 4.46 -4.88 -4.83
CA LEU A 180 4.97 -3.54 -5.08
C LEU A 180 4.75 -2.62 -3.87
N TRP A 181 3.54 -2.60 -3.31
CA TRP A 181 3.22 -1.74 -2.16
C TRP A 181 4.02 -2.13 -0.92
N ARG A 182 4.19 -3.43 -0.66
CA ARG A 182 5.07 -3.91 0.44
C ARG A 182 6.52 -3.48 0.23
N SER A 183 7.03 -3.54 -0.99
CA SER A 183 8.38 -3.09 -1.33
C SER A 183 8.56 -1.59 -1.07
N PHE A 184 7.58 -0.76 -1.44
CA PHE A 184 7.60 0.66 -1.11
C PHE A 184 7.54 0.94 0.39
N ILE A 185 6.66 0.25 1.14
CA ILE A 185 6.59 0.41 2.60
C ILE A 185 7.92 0.04 3.25
N ALA A 186 8.50 -1.11 2.89
CA ALA A 186 9.80 -1.51 3.42
C ALA A 186 10.90 -0.49 3.10
N TRP A 187 10.88 0.08 1.88
CA TRP A 187 11.81 1.14 1.48
C TRP A 187 11.64 2.43 2.28
N GLU A 188 10.40 2.86 2.53
CA GLU A 188 10.10 4.01 3.38
C GLU A 188 10.64 3.83 4.80
N HIS A 189 10.43 2.64 5.39
CA HIS A 189 10.93 2.30 6.72
C HIS A 189 12.46 2.34 6.77
N HIS A 190 13.14 1.79 5.76
CA HIS A 190 14.59 1.81 5.68
C HIS A 190 15.13 3.25 5.59
N LYS A 191 14.56 4.08 4.70
CA LYS A 191 14.99 5.48 4.53
C LYS A 191 14.80 6.34 5.79
N LYS A 192 13.68 6.19 6.51
CA LYS A 192 13.43 6.98 7.72
C LYS A 192 14.44 6.63 8.82
N LYS A 193 14.78 5.35 8.99
CA LYS A 193 15.77 4.91 9.98
C LYS A 193 17.17 5.48 9.73
N LEU A 194 17.59 5.59 8.48
CA LEU A 194 18.89 6.20 8.11
C LEU A 194 18.97 7.69 8.46
N LYS A 195 17.84 8.41 8.45
CA LYS A 195 17.80 9.86 8.72
C LYS A 195 17.84 10.22 10.20
N ILE A 196 17.52 9.30 11.10
CA ILE A 196 17.62 9.53 12.56
C ILE A 196 19.10 9.81 12.97
N GLY A 197 20.08 9.43 12.13
CA GLY A 197 21.50 9.74 12.33
C GLY A 197 22.06 10.96 11.58
N SER A 198 21.29 11.64 10.71
CA SER A 198 21.78 12.75 9.88
C SER A 198 20.82 13.94 9.91
N SER A 199 21.30 15.07 10.42
CA SER A 199 20.56 16.29 10.76
C SER A 199 20.05 17.13 9.57
N SER A 200 19.63 16.52 8.45
CA SER A 200 18.98 17.24 7.35
C SER A 200 17.48 16.97 7.34
N VAL A 201 16.74 17.92 7.92
CA VAL A 201 15.27 17.98 7.98
C VAL A 201 14.71 18.26 6.60
N VAL A 202 14.64 17.24 5.76
CA VAL A 202 13.66 17.18 4.68
C VAL A 202 12.96 15.84 4.85
N ASP A 203 11.89 15.85 5.63
CA ASP A 203 11.06 14.67 5.89
C ASP A 203 10.50 14.17 4.56
N ARG A 204 11.04 13.03 4.09
CA ARG A 204 10.41 12.35 2.97
C ARG A 204 9.15 11.70 3.55
N ARG A 205 7.98 12.16 3.11
CA ARG A 205 6.68 11.67 3.60
C ARG A 205 6.56 10.18 3.33
N SER A 206 6.07 9.42 4.31
CA SER A 206 5.82 7.98 4.21
C SER A 206 4.44 7.73 3.58
N ILE A 207 4.32 8.05 2.30
CA ILE A 207 3.04 8.11 1.56
C ILE A 207 2.40 6.72 1.47
N CYS A 208 3.18 5.69 1.12
CA CYS A 208 2.72 4.32 0.97
C CYS A 208 2.33 3.74 2.32
N THR A 209 3.12 3.98 3.36
CA THR A 209 2.84 3.58 4.76
C THR A 209 1.58 4.25 5.29
N SER A 210 1.46 5.57 5.12
CA SER A 210 0.29 6.34 5.59
C SER A 210 -0.97 5.92 4.86
N SER A 211 -0.87 5.67 3.55
CA SER A 211 -1.99 5.15 2.74
C SER A 211 -2.39 3.75 3.19
N ALA A 212 -1.44 2.85 3.42
CA ALA A 212 -1.71 1.48 3.87
C ALA A 212 -2.48 1.48 5.20
N ILE A 213 -2.01 2.27 6.16
CA ILE A 213 -2.65 2.42 7.47
C ILE A 213 -4.04 3.05 7.34
N LEU A 214 -4.18 4.10 6.53
CA LEU A 214 -5.47 4.73 6.28
C LEU A 214 -6.47 3.72 5.71
N PHE A 215 -6.13 2.98 4.66
CA PHE A 215 -7.05 2.01 4.06
C PHE A 215 -7.38 0.87 5.02
N SER A 216 -6.40 0.37 5.78
CA SER A 216 -6.64 -0.63 6.83
C SER A 216 -7.60 -0.11 7.90
N ASP A 217 -7.46 1.13 8.36
CA ASP A 217 -8.32 1.70 9.39
C ASP A 217 -9.72 2.07 8.83
N LEU A 218 -9.80 2.46 7.55
CA LEU A 218 -11.06 2.76 6.84
C LEU A 218 -11.88 1.50 6.53
N ILE A 219 -11.27 0.34 6.38
CA ILE A 219 -11.93 -0.87 5.90
C ILE A 219 -12.01 -1.89 7.02
N CYS A 220 -13.18 -2.04 7.65
CA CYS A 220 -13.35 -3.05 8.70
C CYS A 220 -14.31 -4.19 8.32
N CYS A 221 -15.03 -4.07 7.20
CA CYS A 221 -15.89 -5.10 6.63
C CYS A 221 -16.08 -4.93 5.13
N THR A 222 -16.75 -5.90 4.50
CA THR A 222 -17.04 -5.87 3.06
C THR A 222 -17.88 -4.68 2.63
N GLY A 223 -18.75 -4.17 3.52
CA GLY A 223 -19.56 -2.98 3.28
C GLY A 223 -18.72 -1.71 3.12
N ASP A 224 -17.60 -1.59 3.85
CA ASP A 224 -16.68 -0.45 3.68
C ASP A 224 -15.95 -0.53 2.33
N VAL A 225 -15.53 -1.73 1.92
CA VAL A 225 -14.93 -1.94 0.58
C VAL A 225 -15.92 -1.55 -0.51
N GLN A 226 -17.18 -2.00 -0.39
CA GLN A 226 -18.21 -1.67 -1.36
C GLN A 226 -18.44 -0.16 -1.43
N LEU A 227 -18.53 0.52 -0.29
CA LEU A 227 -18.68 1.98 -0.23
C LEU A 227 -17.53 2.71 -0.95
N LEU A 228 -16.30 2.25 -0.79
CA LEU A 228 -15.13 2.84 -1.46
C LEU A 228 -15.09 2.52 -2.97
N LYS A 229 -15.54 1.32 -3.38
CA LYS A 229 -15.74 0.96 -4.80
C LYS A 229 -16.81 1.83 -5.45
N ASP A 230 -17.95 2.03 -4.78
CA ASP A 230 -19.06 2.87 -5.26
C ASP A 230 -18.64 4.33 -5.45
N LYS A 231 -17.67 4.80 -4.66
CA LYS A 231 -17.07 6.13 -4.79
C LYS A 231 -15.96 6.21 -5.86
N GLY A 232 -15.64 5.10 -6.53
CA GLY A 232 -14.55 5.03 -7.51
C GLY A 232 -13.15 5.14 -6.90
N ILE A 233 -13.04 5.07 -5.57
CA ILE A 233 -11.76 5.17 -4.85
C ILE A 233 -10.98 3.88 -5.00
N ILE A 234 -11.63 2.73 -4.88
CA ILE A 234 -11.02 1.41 -5.11
C ILE A 234 -11.49 0.90 -6.45
N VAL A 235 -10.56 0.62 -7.36
CA VAL A 235 -10.82 -0.08 -8.62
C VAL A 235 -10.04 -1.38 -8.62
N ASP A 236 -10.76 -2.49 -8.52
CA ASP A 236 -10.16 -3.81 -8.48
C ASP A 236 -10.14 -4.43 -9.88
N LYS A 237 -8.93 -4.61 -10.43
CA LYS A 237 -8.65 -5.34 -11.66
C LYS A 237 -8.10 -6.74 -11.40
N SER A 238 -7.92 -7.10 -10.12
CA SER A 238 -7.35 -8.39 -9.70
C SER A 238 -8.41 -9.48 -9.44
N GLU A 239 -9.68 -9.17 -9.73
CA GLU A 239 -10.84 -10.08 -9.56
C GLU A 239 -11.01 -10.60 -8.12
N LYS A 240 -10.60 -9.81 -7.12
CA LYS A 240 -10.71 -10.20 -5.71
C LYS A 240 -12.14 -10.00 -5.21
N SER A 241 -12.60 -10.92 -4.36
CA SER A 241 -13.85 -10.68 -3.64
C SER A 241 -13.67 -9.51 -2.67
N ASN A 242 -14.77 -8.84 -2.28
CA ASN A 242 -14.69 -7.79 -1.26
C ASN A 242 -14.08 -8.30 0.06
N ARG A 243 -14.22 -9.59 0.39
CA ARG A 243 -13.61 -10.20 1.58
C ARG A 243 -12.10 -10.34 1.44
N ASP A 244 -11.64 -10.78 0.27
CA ASP A 244 -10.21 -10.87 -0.01
C ASP A 244 -9.57 -9.48 0.00
N LEU A 245 -10.29 -8.45 -0.46
CA LEU A 245 -9.84 -7.05 -0.34
C LEU A 245 -9.74 -6.59 1.12
N VAL A 246 -10.70 -6.92 1.98
CA VAL A 246 -10.59 -6.65 3.43
C VAL A 246 -9.34 -7.32 4.01
N ALA A 247 -9.08 -8.57 3.66
CA ALA A 247 -7.89 -9.29 4.13
C ALA A 247 -6.59 -8.65 3.59
N PHE A 248 -6.57 -8.29 2.30
CA PHE A 248 -5.46 -7.61 1.63
C PHE A 248 -5.06 -6.31 2.34
N PHE A 249 -6.01 -5.40 2.60
CA PHE A 249 -5.70 -4.12 3.23
C PHE A 249 -5.17 -4.26 4.65
N HIS A 250 -5.76 -5.16 5.46
CA HIS A 250 -5.25 -5.46 6.78
C HIS A 250 -3.86 -6.13 6.72
N SER A 251 -3.62 -7.00 5.74
CA SER A 251 -2.35 -7.70 5.56
C SER A 251 -1.22 -6.76 5.16
N ILE A 252 -1.49 -5.73 4.34
CA ILE A 252 -0.51 -4.72 3.97
C ILE A 252 -0.10 -3.87 5.18
N ALA A 253 -1.06 -3.48 6.03
CA ALA A 253 -0.76 -2.69 7.22
C ALA A 253 -0.18 -3.52 8.39
N LYS A 254 -0.23 -4.85 8.30
CA LYS A 254 0.31 -5.73 9.34
C LYS A 254 1.84 -5.67 9.36
N GLY A 255 2.41 -5.34 10.52
CA GLY A 255 3.85 -5.23 10.72
C GLY A 255 4.45 -3.87 10.33
N VAL A 256 3.61 -2.93 9.93
CA VAL A 256 4.01 -1.55 9.64
C VAL A 256 4.12 -0.76 10.93
N ASP A 257 5.31 -0.21 11.20
CA ASP A 257 5.56 0.67 12.33
C ASP A 257 4.88 2.04 12.11
N ARG A 258 3.92 2.38 13.00
CA ARG A 258 3.10 3.60 12.91
C ARG A 258 3.87 4.87 13.31
N ASP A 259 5.03 4.74 13.97
CA ASP A 259 5.90 5.88 14.31
C ASP A 259 6.54 6.51 13.07
N ILE A 260 6.44 5.84 11.93
CA ILE A 260 6.95 6.31 10.65
C ILE A 260 6.03 7.37 10.02
N ILE A 261 4.77 7.43 10.42
CA ILE A 261 3.77 8.37 9.87
C ILE A 261 4.14 9.83 10.18
N ASP A 262 3.94 10.72 9.21
CA ASP A 262 4.11 12.18 9.39
C ASP A 262 3.05 12.74 10.35
N SER A 263 3.47 13.69 11.20
CA SER A 263 2.66 14.54 12.06
C SER A 263 1.37 15.05 11.40
N ASN A 264 1.41 15.42 10.11
CA ASN A 264 0.25 15.90 9.36
C ASN A 264 -0.86 14.84 9.22
N HIS A 265 -0.47 13.59 8.96
CA HIS A 265 -1.40 12.47 8.86
C HIS A 265 -2.01 12.14 10.23
N ILE A 266 -1.21 12.20 11.29
CA ILE A 266 -1.68 12.00 12.67
C ILE A 266 -2.69 13.08 13.06
N ALA A 267 -2.40 14.35 12.76
CA ALA A 267 -3.31 15.46 12.98
C ALA A 267 -4.64 15.29 12.22
N MET A 268 -4.57 14.80 10.98
CA MET A 268 -5.75 14.46 10.18
C MET A 268 -6.59 13.36 10.84
N PHE A 269 -5.98 12.27 11.31
CA PHE A 269 -6.71 11.18 11.99
C PHE A 269 -7.39 11.67 13.27
N ASN A 270 -6.69 12.46 14.08
CA ASN A 270 -7.24 13.06 15.29
C ASN A 270 -8.40 14.00 14.98
N ALA A 271 -8.32 14.80 13.92
CA ALA A 271 -9.41 15.65 13.48
C ALA A 271 -10.65 14.82 13.08
N MET A 272 -10.47 13.70 12.36
CA MET A 272 -11.58 12.82 11.99
C MET A 272 -12.18 12.05 13.19
N ASN A 273 -11.34 11.70 14.16
CA ASN A 273 -11.77 11.01 15.38
C ASN A 273 -12.59 11.90 16.33
N THR A 274 -12.29 13.20 16.39
CA THR A 274 -12.93 14.16 17.31
C THR A 274 -14.28 14.67 16.82
N ILE A 275 -14.58 14.57 15.51
CA ILE A 275 -15.84 15.07 14.96
C ILE A 275 -17.04 14.33 15.56
N SER A 276 -18.01 15.08 16.10
CA SER A 276 -19.29 14.55 16.55
C SER A 276 -20.34 14.60 15.44
N SER A 277 -21.29 13.68 15.50
CA SER A 277 -22.42 13.61 14.58
C SER A 277 -23.38 14.76 14.82
N ALA A 278 -23.83 15.44 13.76
CA ALA A 278 -24.91 16.42 13.85
C ALA A 278 -26.29 15.74 14.01
N ASN A 279 -26.51 14.59 13.35
CA ASN A 279 -27.80 13.90 13.31
C ASN A 279 -27.73 12.52 13.97
N TYR A 280 -28.37 12.38 15.14
CA TYR A 280 -28.31 11.14 15.93
C TYR A 280 -29.06 9.98 15.26
N ALA A 281 -30.26 10.21 14.72
CA ALA A 281 -31.07 9.15 14.09
C ALA A 281 -30.36 8.52 12.87
N THR A 282 -29.83 9.34 11.97
CA THR A 282 -29.07 8.89 10.80
C THR A 282 -27.84 8.08 11.22
N LYS A 283 -27.14 8.51 12.27
CA LYS A 283 -25.99 7.78 12.84
C LYS A 283 -26.42 6.40 13.33
N VAL A 284 -27.49 6.29 14.12
CA VAL A 284 -27.97 5.02 14.66
C VAL A 284 -28.31 4.05 13.53
N PHE A 285 -29.02 4.51 12.50
CA PHE A 285 -29.38 3.68 11.35
C PHE A 285 -28.14 3.16 10.59
N ILE A 286 -27.19 4.04 10.28
CA ILE A 286 -25.95 3.65 9.58
C ILE A 286 -25.14 2.65 10.42
N LEU A 287 -25.03 2.88 11.73
CA LEU A 287 -24.30 1.98 12.62
C LEU A 287 -24.96 0.62 12.77
N LEU A 288 -26.30 0.57 12.82
CA LEU A 288 -27.05 -0.68 12.91
C LEU A 288 -26.86 -1.52 11.64
N HIS A 289 -27.00 -0.91 10.47
CA HIS A 289 -26.71 -1.56 9.19
C HIS A 289 -25.25 -2.05 9.13
N HIS A 290 -24.30 -1.22 9.56
CA HIS A 290 -22.89 -1.58 9.58
C HIS A 290 -22.58 -2.76 10.50
N TYR A 291 -23.17 -2.78 11.71
CA TYR A 291 -23.03 -3.89 12.65
C TYR A 291 -23.60 -5.18 12.05
N PHE A 292 -24.76 -5.09 11.40
CA PHE A 292 -25.36 -6.22 10.71
C PHE A 292 -24.44 -6.78 9.60
N CYS A 293 -23.83 -5.91 8.78
CA CYS A 293 -22.83 -6.35 7.79
C CYS A 293 -21.64 -7.08 8.43
N LYS A 294 -21.12 -6.60 9.57
CA LYS A 294 -20.03 -7.28 10.28
C LYS A 294 -20.44 -8.66 10.80
N VAL A 295 -21.65 -8.79 11.33
CA VAL A 295 -22.18 -10.07 11.80
C VAL A 295 -22.33 -11.05 10.64
N LEU A 296 -22.83 -10.60 9.49
CA LEU A 296 -22.92 -11.45 8.29
C LEU A 296 -21.55 -11.91 7.78
N ASP A 297 -20.56 -11.02 7.74
CA ASP A 297 -19.19 -11.38 7.36
C ASP A 297 -18.58 -12.40 8.34
N TRP A 298 -18.81 -12.22 9.64
CA TRP A 298 -18.41 -13.19 10.65
C TRP A 298 -19.07 -14.55 10.45
N CYS A 299 -20.40 -14.60 10.27
CA CYS A 299 -21.14 -15.83 10.01
C CYS A 299 -20.63 -16.54 8.75
N TYR A 300 -20.32 -15.79 7.69
CA TYR A 300 -19.76 -16.37 6.46
C TYR A 300 -18.37 -16.97 6.69
N ASN A 301 -17.50 -16.29 7.44
CA ASN A 301 -16.15 -16.80 7.75
C ASN A 301 -16.23 -18.09 8.57
N VAL A 302 -17.12 -18.14 9.57
CA VAL A 302 -17.39 -19.33 10.37
C VAL A 302 -17.90 -20.47 9.49
N HIS A 303 -18.87 -20.20 8.61
CA HIS A 303 -19.39 -21.18 7.66
C HIS A 303 -18.30 -21.72 6.72
N THR A 304 -17.45 -20.83 6.21
CA THR A 304 -16.34 -21.19 5.31
C THR A 304 -15.30 -22.03 6.04
N PHE A 305 -15.00 -21.71 7.29
CA PHE A 305 -14.11 -22.51 8.15
C PHE A 305 -14.64 -23.93 8.33
N PHE A 306 -15.93 -24.09 8.63
CA PHE A 306 -16.55 -25.41 8.76
C PHE A 306 -16.56 -26.19 7.46
N LYS A 307 -16.80 -25.53 6.32
CA LYS A 307 -16.74 -26.18 5.00
C LYS A 307 -15.34 -26.63 4.58
N ARG A 308 -14.28 -26.14 5.22
CA ARG A 308 -12.90 -26.41 4.81
C ARG A 308 -12.42 -27.77 5.35
N GLY A 309 -12.35 -28.76 4.46
CA GLY A 309 -11.81 -30.09 4.77
C GLY A 309 -12.58 -30.81 5.89
N TYR A 310 -11.86 -31.37 6.85
CA TYR A 310 -12.44 -32.12 7.98
C TYR A 310 -12.76 -31.24 9.20
N ASN A 311 -12.67 -29.90 9.08
CA ASN A 311 -12.86 -28.98 10.21
C ASN A 311 -14.22 -29.16 10.90
N PHE A 312 -15.29 -29.38 10.12
CA PHE A 312 -16.62 -29.66 10.67
C PHE A 312 -16.65 -30.96 11.48
N ALA A 313 -16.14 -32.06 10.91
CA ALA A 313 -16.08 -33.35 11.58
C ALA A 313 -15.21 -33.29 12.85
N PHE A 314 -14.06 -32.64 12.77
CA PHE A 314 -13.17 -32.42 13.92
C PHE A 314 -13.85 -31.61 15.03
N THR A 315 -14.59 -30.56 14.67
CA THR A 315 -15.30 -29.74 15.66
C THR A 315 -16.42 -30.53 16.35
N ILE A 316 -17.18 -31.32 15.60
CA ILE A 316 -18.22 -32.21 16.18
C ILE A 316 -17.57 -33.26 17.09
N ALA A 317 -16.51 -33.92 16.64
CA ALA A 317 -15.80 -34.91 17.44
C ALA A 317 -15.23 -34.29 18.73
N GLY A 318 -14.63 -33.10 18.65
CA GLY A 318 -14.17 -32.34 19.80
C GLY A 318 -15.30 -31.97 20.77
N PHE A 319 -16.46 -31.57 20.25
CA PHE A 319 -17.63 -31.25 21.08
C PHE A 319 -18.21 -32.49 21.77
N LEU A 320 -18.33 -33.62 21.05
CA LEU A 320 -18.82 -34.87 21.60
C LEU A 320 -17.87 -35.45 22.66
N THR A 321 -16.56 -35.36 22.44
CA THR A 321 -15.56 -35.79 23.43
C THR A 321 -15.57 -34.91 24.67
N LEU A 322 -15.80 -33.60 24.54
CA LEU A 322 -16.01 -32.71 25.68
C LEU A 322 -17.26 -33.11 26.49
N ILE A 323 -18.39 -33.37 25.81
CA ILE A 323 -19.63 -33.84 26.45
C ILE A 323 -19.38 -35.16 27.18
N GLN A 324 -18.74 -36.11 26.51
CA GLN A 324 -18.40 -37.42 27.10
C GLN A 324 -17.52 -37.25 28.34
N THR A 325 -16.55 -36.34 28.30
CA THR A 325 -15.68 -36.03 29.45
C THR A 325 -16.49 -35.45 30.62
N CYS A 326 -17.41 -34.53 30.35
CA CYS A 326 -18.31 -33.99 31.37
C CYS A 326 -19.18 -35.09 32.00
N TYR A 327 -19.78 -35.97 31.19
CA TYR A 327 -20.55 -37.11 31.70
C TYR A 327 -19.71 -38.07 32.54
N ALA A 328 -18.47 -38.34 32.13
CA ALA A 328 -17.54 -39.18 32.89
C ALA A 328 -17.18 -38.55 34.25
N ILE A 329 -16.92 -37.24 34.29
CA ILE A 329 -16.66 -36.50 35.54
C ILE A 329 -17.88 -36.56 36.47
N VAL A 330 -19.08 -36.31 35.94
CA VAL A 330 -20.32 -36.38 36.73
C VAL A 330 -20.56 -37.78 37.26
N ALA A 331 -20.36 -38.82 36.44
CA ALA A 331 -20.51 -40.21 36.86
C ALA A 331 -19.48 -40.61 37.94
N TYR A 332 -18.26 -40.08 37.88
CA TYR A 332 -17.22 -40.29 38.88
C TYR A 332 -17.55 -39.64 40.23
N HIS A 333 -18.06 -38.39 40.22
CA HIS A 333 -18.37 -37.66 41.45
C HIS A 333 -19.74 -38.00 42.05
N PHE A 334 -20.69 -38.46 41.25
CA PHE A 334 -22.04 -38.85 41.68
C PHE A 334 -22.37 -40.29 41.24
N PRO A 335 -21.66 -41.30 41.76
CA PRO A 335 -21.94 -42.68 41.44
C PRO A 335 -23.36 -43.04 41.94
N LYS A 336 -24.12 -43.77 41.12
CA LYS A 336 -25.42 -44.30 41.55
C LYS A 336 -25.17 -45.23 42.74
N LYS A 337 -25.75 -44.91 43.90
CA LYS A 337 -25.81 -45.84 45.04
C LYS A 337 -26.58 -47.08 44.58
N GLN A 338 -25.89 -48.23 44.56
CA GLN A 338 -26.50 -49.53 44.35
C GLN A 338 -27.36 -49.93 45.55
#